data_AF-A0A8T7HJF6-F1
#
_entry.id   AF-A0A8T7HJF6-F1
#
_cell.length_a   1.000
_cell.length_b   1.000
_cell.length_c   1.000
_cell.angle_alpha   90.00
_cell.angle_beta   90.00
_cell.angle_gamma   90.00
#
_symmetry.space_group_name_H-M   'P 1'
#
loop_
_entity.id
_entity.type
_entity.pdbx_description
1 polymer ?
#
loop_
_entity_poly.entity_id
_entity_poly.type
_entity_poly.pdbx_seq_one_letter_code
_entity_poly.pdbx_strand_id
1 'polypeptide(L)'
;MKRQDKDIEYQSVILEQSNKNVKGRLMITGNKILFQKKVGLISKKYETEFQTIIESINKIEKEGYSKILITDKEKNITVKFILDTPVEANEISDKINNTINQLILDTEEKKKDEIDQRINLANYSTYVYDITLELWTAISLLFIIMRETIDNNWDEVDRQVEDFKEIVAELENNKVNINGEAKNIITSIKSRDNLTIVNSIKVLIKALGESLQGPVPYSEWREISSVMKPSWENLQFFYLFTVAVFESYYFENMNMDEEKKSSKVDVIKYIPIVNGHFSDQLFDKTKYSTKTLRERNDTIEQLIDETTDKLQELLKDSLKKVSLLN
;
A
#
# COMPACT_ATOMS: atom_id res chain seq x y z
N MET A 1 5.16 -27.43 10.49
CA MET A 1 4.84 -28.25 11.69
C MET A 1 4.93 -27.36 12.93
N LYS A 2 3.81 -27.06 13.59
CA LYS A 2 3.84 -26.35 14.89
C LYS A 2 4.50 -27.28 15.90
N ARG A 3 5.64 -26.89 16.49
CA ARG A 3 6.19 -27.58 17.66
C ARG A 3 5.11 -27.51 18.75
N GLN A 4 4.54 -28.64 19.13
CA GLN A 4 3.77 -28.72 20.37
C GLN A 4 4.78 -28.56 21.50
N ASP A 5 4.87 -27.38 22.08
CA ASP A 5 5.56 -27.21 23.35
C ASP A 5 4.88 -28.12 24.37
N LYS A 6 5.62 -29.12 24.86
CA LYS A 6 5.11 -30.00 25.90
C LYS A 6 4.84 -29.16 27.14
N ASP A 7 3.62 -29.30 27.67
CA ASP A 7 3.26 -28.83 29.00
C ASP A 7 4.25 -29.43 30.00
N ILE A 8 4.82 -28.58 30.85
CA ILE A 8 5.73 -29.04 31.92
C ILE A 8 5.01 -28.90 33.25
N GLU A 9 5.04 -29.96 34.04
CA GLU A 9 4.43 -30.04 35.36
C GLU A 9 5.50 -30.35 36.40
N TYR A 10 5.64 -29.45 37.36
CA TYR A 10 6.50 -29.60 38.52
C TYR A 10 5.64 -29.97 39.73
N GLN A 11 5.90 -31.14 40.30
CA GLN A 11 5.22 -31.62 41.50
C GLN A 11 5.81 -30.97 42.75
N SER A 12 5.05 -30.98 43.85
CA SER A 12 5.52 -30.59 45.18
C SER A 12 5.98 -29.14 45.38
N VAL A 13 5.70 -28.22 44.46
CA VAL A 13 6.01 -26.80 44.58
C VAL A 13 5.27 -26.14 45.75
N ILE A 14 5.96 -25.27 46.50
CA ILE A 14 5.37 -24.46 47.56
C ILE A 14 5.17 -23.03 47.07
N LEU A 15 3.94 -22.54 47.11
CA LEU A 15 3.59 -21.14 46.96
C LEU A 15 3.67 -20.45 48.34
N GLU A 16 4.61 -19.52 48.48
CA GLU A 16 4.77 -18.73 49.72
C GLU A 16 3.82 -17.53 49.67
N GLN A 17 2.90 -17.48 50.62
CA GLN A 17 1.96 -16.37 50.82
C GLN A 17 2.22 -15.73 52.19
N SER A 18 1.84 -14.47 52.35
CA SER A 18 2.10 -13.66 53.56
C SER A 18 1.68 -14.34 54.87
N ASN A 19 0.66 -15.20 54.82
CA ASN A 19 0.04 -15.81 56.01
C ASN A 19 0.13 -17.34 56.04
N LYS A 20 0.58 -18.01 54.96
CA LYS A 20 0.67 -19.48 54.87
C LYS A 20 1.50 -19.93 53.66
N ASN A 21 2.14 -21.09 53.79
CA ASN A 21 2.75 -21.79 52.67
C ASN A 21 1.78 -22.84 52.13
N VAL A 22 1.56 -22.84 50.81
CA VAL A 22 0.65 -23.77 50.14
C VAL A 22 1.44 -24.71 49.28
N LYS A 23 1.40 -26.02 49.58
CA LYS A 23 2.00 -27.05 48.73
C LYS A 23 1.02 -27.44 47.61
N GLY A 24 1.54 -27.53 46.39
CA GLY A 24 0.75 -27.82 45.19
C GLY A 24 1.62 -28.27 44.03
N ARG A 25 1.14 -28.03 42.82
CA ARG A 25 1.86 -28.28 41.57
C ARG A 25 1.92 -27.00 40.75
N LEU A 26 3.02 -26.81 40.03
CA LEU A 26 3.21 -25.71 39.09
C LEU A 26 3.19 -26.28 37.66
N MET A 27 2.35 -25.73 36.80
CA MET A 27 2.23 -26.11 35.40
C MET A 27 2.59 -24.92 34.52
N ILE A 28 3.40 -25.15 33.50
CA ILE A 28 3.71 -24.18 32.45
C ILE A 28 3.15 -24.73 31.14
N THR A 29 2.05 -24.14 30.67
CA THR A 29 1.29 -24.62 29.50
C THR A 29 1.17 -23.53 28.45
N GLY A 30 1.88 -23.70 27.33
CA GLY A 30 2.04 -22.65 26.31
C GLY A 30 2.49 -21.32 26.93
N ASN A 31 1.60 -20.32 26.88
CA ASN A 31 1.83 -18.97 27.39
C ASN A 31 1.29 -18.73 28.82
N LYS A 32 1.04 -19.79 29.61
CA LYS A 32 0.44 -19.68 30.95
C LYS A 32 1.28 -20.37 32.02
N ILE A 33 1.32 -19.76 33.20
CA ILE A 33 1.80 -20.36 34.43
C ILE A 33 0.61 -20.57 35.34
N LEU A 34 0.44 -21.78 35.84
CA LEU A 34 -0.70 -22.19 36.66
C LEU A 34 -0.18 -22.93 37.90
N PHE A 35 -0.52 -22.44 39.08
CA PHE A 35 -0.28 -23.13 40.33
C PHE A 35 -1.60 -23.64 40.92
N GLN A 36 -1.63 -24.93 41.23
CA GLN A 36 -2.83 -25.57 41.75
C GLN A 36 -2.56 -26.34 43.04
N LYS A 37 -3.45 -26.20 44.01
CA LYS A 37 -3.45 -26.93 45.26
C LYS A 37 -4.38 -28.15 45.18
N LYS A 38 -3.96 -29.26 45.78
CA LYS A 38 -4.80 -30.47 45.88
C LYS A 38 -5.90 -30.29 46.95
N VAL A 39 -7.15 -30.63 46.62
CA VAL A 39 -8.30 -30.47 47.53
C VAL A 39 -8.44 -31.71 48.42
N GLY A 40 -7.73 -31.74 49.55
CA GLY A 40 -7.78 -32.86 50.50
C GLY A 40 -6.82 -34.02 50.17
N LEU A 41 -6.56 -34.88 51.17
CA LEU A 41 -5.49 -35.88 51.12
C LEU A 41 -5.64 -36.92 50.00
N ILE A 42 -6.87 -37.41 49.76
CA ILE A 42 -7.17 -38.55 48.86
C ILE A 42 -7.81 -38.10 47.53
N SER A 43 -8.22 -36.84 47.42
CA SER A 43 -8.94 -36.33 46.24
C SER A 43 -8.07 -36.24 44.99
N LYS A 44 -8.66 -36.43 43.80
CA LYS A 44 -8.04 -36.10 42.51
C LYS A 44 -8.33 -34.66 42.04
N LYS A 45 -9.08 -33.88 42.83
CA LYS A 45 -9.44 -32.50 42.49
C LYS A 45 -8.33 -31.53 42.86
N TYR A 46 -8.10 -30.56 41.99
CA TYR A 46 -7.16 -29.46 42.17
C TYR A 46 -7.89 -28.13 42.04
N GLU A 47 -7.53 -27.17 42.89
CA GLU A 47 -8.01 -25.79 42.87
C GLU A 47 -6.89 -24.85 42.44
N THR A 48 -7.20 -23.93 41.53
CA THR A 48 -6.25 -22.92 41.06
C THR A 48 -6.05 -21.85 42.13
N GLU A 49 -4.82 -21.71 42.62
CA GLU A 49 -4.46 -20.70 43.63
C GLU A 49 -3.72 -19.52 42.99
N PHE A 50 -3.01 -19.76 41.88
CA PHE A 50 -2.40 -18.69 41.10
C PHE A 50 -2.41 -19.07 39.62
N GLN A 51 -2.61 -18.07 38.77
CA GLN A 51 -2.55 -18.21 37.33
C GLN A 51 -2.07 -16.90 36.75
N THR A 52 -1.11 -16.93 35.82
CA THR A 52 -0.71 -15.76 35.04
C THR A 52 -0.44 -16.15 33.60
N ILE A 53 -0.53 -15.18 32.70
CA ILE A 53 0.00 -15.30 31.34
C ILE A 53 1.48 -14.91 31.41
N ILE A 54 2.36 -15.54 30.62
CA ILE A 54 3.79 -15.22 30.66
C ILE A 54 4.04 -13.79 30.17
N GLU A 55 3.24 -13.29 29.21
CA GLU A 55 3.26 -11.90 28.74
C GLU A 55 3.09 -10.83 29.84
N SER A 56 2.36 -11.13 30.93
CA SER A 56 2.17 -10.18 32.03
C SER A 56 3.31 -10.20 33.06
N ILE A 57 4.26 -11.14 32.94
CA ILE A 57 5.41 -11.25 33.84
C ILE A 57 6.44 -10.20 33.46
N ASN A 58 6.64 -9.24 34.35
CA ASN A 58 7.65 -8.19 34.19
C ASN A 58 9.06 -8.71 34.46
N LYS A 59 9.19 -9.60 35.45
CA LYS A 59 10.48 -10.09 35.93
C LYS A 59 10.35 -11.43 36.64
N ILE A 60 11.33 -12.29 36.42
CA ILE A 60 11.60 -13.47 37.25
C ILE A 60 12.98 -13.35 37.90
N GLU A 61 13.05 -13.56 39.21
CA GLU A 61 14.29 -13.55 39.99
C GLU A 61 14.49 -14.87 40.71
N LYS A 62 15.75 -15.25 40.96
CA LYS A 62 16.11 -16.36 41.85
C LYS A 62 16.51 -15.79 43.21
N GLU A 63 15.98 -16.36 44.29
CA GLU A 63 16.33 -16.00 45.67
C GLU A 63 16.94 -17.22 46.36
N GLY A 64 18.27 -17.35 46.28
CA GLY A 64 18.95 -18.57 46.73
C GLY A 64 18.84 -19.72 45.73
N TYR A 65 18.98 -20.96 46.20
CA TYR A 65 19.16 -22.11 45.30
C TYR A 65 17.87 -22.68 44.71
N SER A 66 16.76 -22.68 45.44
CA SER A 66 15.53 -23.41 45.06
C SER A 66 14.29 -22.54 45.05
N LYS A 67 14.43 -21.21 44.93
CA LYS A 67 13.30 -20.28 45.03
C LYS A 67 13.31 -19.30 43.87
N ILE A 68 12.12 -19.12 43.28
CA ILE A 68 11.88 -18.17 42.20
C ILE A 68 10.81 -17.16 42.62
N LEU A 69 10.96 -15.92 42.15
CA LEU A 69 10.01 -14.83 42.35
C LEU A 69 9.51 -14.41 40.98
N ILE A 70 8.20 -14.41 40.81
CA ILE A 70 7.53 -13.98 39.58
C ILE A 70 6.77 -12.71 39.89
N THR A 71 7.11 -11.62 39.20
CA THR A 71 6.41 -10.34 39.31
C THR A 71 5.47 -10.18 38.12
N ASP A 72 4.17 -10.19 38.39
CA ASP A 72 3.10 -9.97 37.43
C ASP A 72 2.69 -8.49 37.45
N LYS A 73 2.88 -7.82 36.31
CA LYS A 73 2.60 -6.38 36.15
C LYS A 73 1.12 -6.08 36.17
N GLU A 74 0.30 -6.91 35.53
CA GLU A 74 -1.14 -6.65 35.39
C GLU A 74 -1.86 -6.79 36.72
N LYS A 75 -1.42 -7.75 37.52
CA LYS A 75 -1.96 -7.99 38.86
C LYS A 75 -1.29 -7.16 39.94
N ASN A 76 -0.16 -6.52 39.61
CA ASN A 76 0.69 -5.79 40.54
C ASN A 76 1.06 -6.62 41.78
N ILE A 77 1.46 -7.88 41.55
CA ILE A 77 1.85 -8.83 42.60
C ILE A 77 3.20 -9.46 42.31
N THR A 78 3.92 -9.79 43.38
CA THR A 78 5.11 -10.65 43.32
C THR A 78 4.81 -11.94 44.07
N VAL A 79 4.94 -13.06 43.38
CA VAL A 79 4.62 -14.38 43.89
C VAL A 79 5.90 -15.19 44.01
N LYS A 80 6.07 -15.87 45.15
CA LYS A 80 7.28 -16.65 45.42
C LYS A 80 6.97 -18.14 45.41
N PHE A 81 7.75 -18.89 44.64
CA PHE A 81 7.68 -20.35 44.58
C PHE A 81 8.97 -20.96 45.11
N ILE A 82 8.84 -21.92 46.01
CA ILE A 82 9.93 -22.76 46.49
C ILE A 82 9.78 -24.12 45.82
N LEU A 83 10.86 -24.57 45.20
CA LEU A 83 10.95 -25.78 44.38
C LEU A 83 11.74 -26.85 45.13
N ASP A 84 11.55 -28.12 44.76
CA ASP A 84 12.18 -29.22 45.47
C ASP A 84 13.70 -29.26 45.17
N THR A 85 14.11 -28.82 43.97
CA THR A 85 15.54 -28.80 43.60
C THR A 85 15.99 -27.46 42.98
N PRO A 86 17.30 -27.14 43.11
CA PRO A 86 17.88 -26.00 42.39
C PRO A 86 17.83 -26.12 40.86
N VAL A 87 17.83 -27.36 40.36
CA VAL A 87 17.76 -27.63 38.91
C VAL A 87 16.40 -27.21 38.36
N GLU A 88 15.31 -27.55 39.04
CA GLU A 88 13.95 -27.13 38.66
C GLU A 88 13.82 -25.59 38.67
N ALA A 89 14.43 -24.92 39.65
CA ALA A 89 14.44 -23.46 39.72
C ALA A 89 15.14 -22.83 38.52
N ASN A 90 16.25 -23.42 38.07
CA ASN A 90 16.94 -22.98 36.88
C ASN A 90 16.11 -23.21 35.61
N GLU A 91 15.58 -24.41 35.43
CA GLU A 91 14.77 -24.75 34.26
C GLU A 91 13.53 -23.86 34.11
N ILE A 92 12.80 -23.62 35.21
CA ILE A 92 11.61 -22.76 35.19
C ILE A 92 12.00 -21.32 34.85
N SER A 93 13.04 -20.78 35.50
CA SER A 93 13.50 -19.42 35.19
C SER A 93 13.94 -19.25 33.75
N ASP A 94 14.73 -20.19 33.23
CA ASP A 94 15.25 -20.11 31.87
C ASP A 94 14.12 -20.26 30.85
N LYS A 95 13.16 -21.16 31.09
CA LYS A 95 11.99 -21.32 30.22
C LYS A 95 11.15 -20.06 30.16
N ILE A 96 10.81 -19.48 31.31
CA ILE A 96 10.00 -18.24 31.37
C ILE A 96 10.74 -17.08 30.70
N ASN A 97 12.03 -16.90 31.00
CA ASN A 97 12.86 -15.85 30.38
C ASN A 97 12.94 -16.00 28.86
N ASN A 98 13.15 -17.23 28.36
CA ASN A 98 13.18 -17.50 26.93
C ASN A 98 11.85 -17.19 26.26
N THR A 99 10.72 -17.54 26.89
CA THR A 99 9.39 -17.20 26.37
C THR A 99 9.15 -15.69 26.36
N ILE A 100 9.53 -14.96 27.40
CA ILE A 100 9.44 -13.49 27.43
C ILE A 100 10.27 -12.87 26.30
N ASN A 101 11.52 -13.30 26.14
CA ASN A 101 12.39 -12.80 25.07
C ASN A 101 11.83 -13.10 23.68
N GLN A 102 11.28 -14.30 23.46
CA GLN A 102 10.64 -14.64 22.19
C GLN A 102 9.43 -13.75 21.91
N LEU A 103 8.60 -13.48 22.91
CA LEU A 103 7.43 -12.59 22.77
C LEU A 103 7.84 -11.14 22.42
N ILE A 104 8.95 -10.65 22.98
CA ILE A 104 9.51 -9.34 22.64
C ILE A 104 9.94 -9.33 21.17
N LEU A 105 10.72 -10.33 20.74
CA LEU A 105 11.17 -10.46 19.34
C LEU A 105 9.98 -10.56 18.38
N ASP A 106 9.00 -11.42 18.64
CA ASP A 106 7.80 -11.57 17.82
C ASP A 106 7.00 -10.26 17.72
N THR A 107 6.98 -9.45 18.79
CA THR A 107 6.31 -8.14 18.82
C THR A 107 7.07 -7.10 18.00
N GLU A 108 8.40 -7.10 18.06
CA GLU A 108 9.26 -6.23 17.26
C GLU A 108 9.18 -6.58 15.78
N GLU A 109 9.20 -7.88 15.44
CA GLU A 109 9.01 -8.38 14.07
C GLU A 109 7.65 -7.96 13.51
N LYS A 110 6.55 -8.14 14.25
CA LYS A 110 5.22 -7.69 13.81
C LYS A 110 5.16 -6.19 13.55
N LYS A 111 5.77 -5.37 14.42
CA LYS A 111 5.83 -3.92 14.22
C LYS A 111 6.60 -3.56 12.96
N LYS A 112 7.70 -4.27 12.69
CA LYS A 112 8.48 -4.07 11.47
C LYS A 112 7.69 -4.48 10.24
N ASP A 113 7.04 -5.64 10.26
CA ASP A 113 6.17 -6.11 9.17
C ASP A 113 5.05 -5.12 8.87
N GLU A 114 4.43 -4.53 9.91
CA GLU A 114 3.42 -3.48 9.74
C GLU A 114 3.98 -2.21 9.08
N ILE A 115 5.21 -1.80 9.41
CA ILE A 115 5.88 -0.65 8.80
C ILE A 115 6.22 -0.97 7.34
N ASP A 116 6.82 -2.13 7.07
CA ASP A 116 7.19 -2.57 5.72
C ASP A 116 5.95 -2.67 4.81
N GLN A 117 4.81 -3.16 5.33
CA GLN A 117 3.53 -3.14 4.63
C GLN A 117 3.08 -1.72 4.27
N ARG A 118 3.15 -0.77 5.21
CA ARG A 118 2.78 0.63 4.95
C ARG A 118 3.68 1.28 3.90
N ILE A 119 4.99 1.02 3.95
CA ILE A 119 5.95 1.50 2.95
C ILE A 119 5.61 0.94 1.57
N ASN A 120 5.37 -0.37 1.47
CA ASN A 120 5.02 -1.01 0.19
C ASN A 120 3.71 -0.46 -0.40
N LEU A 121 2.69 -0.23 0.43
CA LEU A 121 1.44 0.41 0.00
C LEU A 121 1.68 1.84 -0.50
N ALA A 122 2.48 2.63 0.20
CA ALA A 122 2.80 4.00 -0.20
C ALA A 122 3.63 4.06 -1.49
N ASN A 123 4.60 3.15 -1.66
CA ASN A 123 5.38 3.02 -2.89
C ASN A 123 4.50 2.65 -4.08
N TYR A 124 3.60 1.69 -3.90
CA TYR A 124 2.66 1.30 -4.94
C TYR A 124 1.74 2.45 -5.36
N SER A 125 1.14 3.16 -4.41
CA SER A 125 0.30 4.32 -4.73
C SER A 125 1.07 5.42 -5.44
N THR A 126 2.30 5.70 -5.00
CA THR A 126 3.19 6.67 -5.66
C THR A 126 3.41 6.28 -7.11
N TYR A 127 3.77 5.01 -7.36
CA TYR A 127 3.97 4.48 -8.70
C TYR A 127 2.73 4.65 -9.60
N VAL A 128 1.54 4.34 -9.08
CA VAL A 128 0.31 4.48 -9.88
C VAL A 128 0.02 5.96 -10.21
N TYR A 129 0.22 6.88 -9.26
CA TYR A 129 0.03 8.31 -9.51
C TYR A 129 1.06 8.89 -10.48
N ASP A 130 2.30 8.43 -10.40
CA ASP A 130 3.39 8.82 -11.29
C ASP A 130 3.06 8.45 -12.74
N ILE A 131 2.77 7.17 -13.00
CA ILE A 131 2.29 6.68 -14.31
C ILE A 131 1.06 7.46 -14.80
N THR A 132 0.11 7.74 -13.90
CA THR A 132 -1.11 8.48 -14.26
C THR A 132 -0.77 9.87 -14.82
N LEU A 133 0.16 10.58 -14.17
CA LEU A 133 0.62 11.89 -14.58
C LEU A 133 1.46 11.84 -15.86
N GLU A 134 2.32 10.83 -16.01
CA GLU A 134 3.11 10.60 -17.23
C GLU A 134 2.21 10.33 -18.44
N LEU A 135 1.21 9.46 -18.30
CA LEU A 135 0.22 9.19 -19.35
C LEU A 135 -0.57 10.44 -19.73
N TRP A 136 -1.00 11.22 -18.73
CA TRP A 136 -1.67 12.49 -18.94
C TRP A 136 -0.83 13.45 -19.78
N THR A 137 0.44 13.60 -19.41
CA THR A 137 1.39 14.49 -20.07
C THR A 137 1.73 14.00 -21.48
N ALA A 138 2.00 12.70 -21.65
CA ALA A 138 2.30 12.10 -22.94
C ALA A 138 1.18 12.37 -23.96
N ILE A 139 -0.08 12.12 -23.58
CA ILE A 139 -1.21 12.36 -24.48
C ILE A 139 -1.39 13.84 -24.79
N SER A 140 -1.24 14.73 -23.79
CA SER A 140 -1.25 16.18 -24.00
C SER A 140 -0.24 16.60 -25.09
N LEU A 141 1.02 16.17 -24.94
CA LEU A 141 2.10 16.46 -25.88
C LEU A 141 1.79 15.96 -27.29
N LEU A 142 1.24 14.75 -27.42
CA LEU A 142 0.88 14.19 -28.72
C LEU A 142 -0.20 15.04 -29.43
N PHE A 143 -1.21 15.50 -28.72
CA PHE A 143 -2.25 16.37 -29.31
C PHE A 143 -1.71 17.76 -29.65
N ILE A 144 -0.78 18.31 -28.85
CA ILE A 144 -0.09 19.56 -29.18
C ILE A 144 0.74 19.38 -30.46
N ILE A 145 1.56 18.33 -30.54
CA ILE A 145 2.36 18.02 -31.73
C ILE A 145 1.46 17.90 -32.97
N MET A 146 0.32 17.21 -32.86
CA MET A 146 -0.66 17.11 -33.96
C MET A 146 -1.16 18.47 -34.44
N ARG A 147 -1.55 19.36 -33.50
CA ARG A 147 -2.04 20.70 -33.83
C ARG A 147 -0.96 21.53 -34.53
N GLU A 148 0.20 21.65 -33.91
CA GLU A 148 1.30 22.49 -34.42
C GLU A 148 1.82 22.01 -35.76
N THR A 149 1.75 20.70 -36.02
CA THR A 149 2.06 20.12 -37.33
C THR A 149 1.10 20.62 -38.43
N ILE A 150 -0.20 20.75 -38.12
CA ILE A 150 -1.19 21.27 -39.08
C ILE A 150 -0.97 22.75 -39.35
N ASP A 151 -0.62 23.50 -38.31
CA ASP A 151 -0.31 24.93 -38.39
C ASP A 151 1.06 25.21 -39.02
N ASN A 152 1.85 24.16 -39.34
CA ASN A 152 3.22 24.23 -39.84
C ASN A 152 4.18 24.97 -38.89
N ASN A 153 3.89 24.97 -37.58
CA ASN A 153 4.73 25.56 -36.55
C ASN A 153 5.82 24.57 -36.12
N TRP A 154 6.80 24.38 -37.01
CA TRP A 154 7.82 23.35 -36.84
C TRP A 154 8.76 23.58 -35.67
N ASP A 155 9.02 24.83 -35.29
CA ASP A 155 9.85 25.16 -34.13
C ASP A 155 9.20 24.66 -32.83
N GLU A 156 7.89 24.84 -32.70
CA GLU A 156 7.15 24.34 -31.55
C GLU A 156 7.01 22.82 -31.56
N VAL A 157 6.78 22.21 -32.74
CA VAL A 157 6.81 20.74 -32.88
C VAL A 157 8.14 20.18 -32.39
N ASP A 158 9.26 20.74 -32.84
CA ASP A 158 10.60 20.25 -32.48
C ASP A 158 10.86 20.43 -30.97
N ARG A 159 10.37 21.51 -30.36
CA ARG A 159 10.45 21.72 -28.90
C ARG A 159 9.65 20.67 -28.12
N GLN A 160 8.40 20.44 -28.50
CA GLN A 160 7.49 19.49 -27.83
C GLN A 160 7.98 18.05 -27.96
N VAL A 161 8.75 17.74 -29.00
CA VAL A 161 9.37 16.43 -29.19
C VAL A 161 10.47 16.14 -28.18
N GLU A 162 11.20 17.16 -27.71
CA GLU A 162 12.16 16.97 -26.63
C GLU A 162 11.45 16.64 -25.31
N ASP A 163 10.41 17.41 -24.96
CA ASP A 163 9.57 17.13 -23.78
C ASP A 163 8.95 15.72 -23.87
N PHE A 164 8.50 15.31 -25.06
CA PHE A 164 7.96 13.97 -25.30
C PHE A 164 8.99 12.85 -25.11
N LYS A 165 10.25 13.06 -25.48
CA LYS A 165 11.31 12.05 -25.27
C LYS A 165 11.57 11.81 -23.78
N GLU A 166 11.54 12.87 -22.97
CA GLU A 166 11.69 12.76 -21.52
C GLU A 166 10.56 11.92 -20.92
N ILE A 167 9.31 12.21 -21.28
CA ILE A 167 8.15 11.45 -20.80
C ILE A 167 8.18 9.99 -21.27
N VAL A 168 8.63 9.72 -22.50
CA VAL A 168 8.82 8.34 -22.97
C VAL A 168 9.82 7.61 -22.08
N ALA A 169 10.95 8.22 -21.76
CA ALA A 169 11.96 7.60 -20.91
C ALA A 169 11.44 7.29 -19.50
N GLU A 170 10.60 8.17 -18.92
CA GLU A 170 9.99 7.90 -17.61
C GLU A 170 8.97 6.76 -17.65
N LEU A 171 8.10 6.73 -18.67
CA LEU A 171 7.20 5.61 -18.92
C LEU A 171 7.96 4.29 -19.07
N GLU A 172 9.11 4.30 -19.74
CA GLU A 172 9.98 3.12 -19.86
C GLU A 172 10.58 2.67 -18.53
N ASN A 173 11.07 3.61 -17.72
CA ASN A 173 11.59 3.33 -16.37
C ASN A 173 10.52 2.62 -15.54
N ASN A 174 9.27 3.05 -15.71
CA ASN A 174 8.09 2.49 -15.08
C ASN A 174 7.49 1.27 -15.80
N LYS A 175 8.22 0.67 -16.76
CA LYS A 175 7.89 -0.57 -17.50
C LYS A 175 6.71 -0.48 -18.48
N VAL A 176 6.33 0.72 -18.89
CA VAL A 176 5.38 0.95 -19.99
C VAL A 176 6.16 0.99 -21.31
N ASN A 177 6.21 -0.13 -22.01
CA ASN A 177 7.02 -0.25 -23.24
C ASN A 177 6.32 0.34 -24.47
N ILE A 178 6.80 1.49 -24.93
CA ILE A 178 6.31 2.21 -26.12
C ILE A 178 7.44 2.69 -27.04
N ASN A 179 8.65 2.17 -26.84
CA ASN A 179 9.87 2.75 -27.39
C ASN A 179 9.95 2.65 -28.92
N GLY A 180 9.40 1.58 -29.48
CA GLY A 180 9.32 1.39 -30.93
C GLY A 180 8.44 2.45 -31.58
N GLU A 181 7.25 2.64 -31.02
CA GLU A 181 6.25 3.59 -31.50
C GLU A 181 6.70 5.04 -31.30
N ALA A 182 7.34 5.36 -30.17
CA ALA A 182 7.93 6.67 -29.92
C ALA A 182 9.03 7.03 -30.94
N LYS A 183 9.92 6.08 -31.27
CA LYS A 183 10.93 6.26 -32.33
C LYS A 183 10.30 6.50 -33.71
N ASN A 184 9.18 5.86 -33.98
CA ASN A 184 8.45 6.07 -35.23
C ASN A 184 7.93 7.51 -35.33
N ILE A 185 7.37 8.07 -34.26
CA ILE A 185 6.94 9.49 -34.21
C ILE A 185 8.12 10.43 -34.48
N ILE A 186 9.23 10.27 -33.76
CA ILE A 186 10.44 11.11 -33.93
C ILE A 186 10.95 11.05 -35.38
N THR A 187 10.87 9.88 -36.01
CA THR A 187 11.26 9.71 -37.41
C THR A 187 10.25 10.34 -38.36
N SER A 188 8.95 10.18 -38.11
CA SER A 188 7.87 10.80 -38.89
C SER A 188 7.97 12.32 -38.91
N ILE A 189 8.31 12.96 -37.78
CA ILE A 189 8.43 14.42 -37.69
C ILE A 189 9.50 14.97 -38.66
N LYS A 190 10.59 14.23 -38.87
CA LYS A 190 11.64 14.61 -39.85
C LYS A 190 11.13 14.67 -41.29
N SER A 191 10.06 13.95 -41.62
CA SER A 191 9.47 13.99 -42.96
C SER A 191 8.71 15.29 -43.22
N ARG A 192 8.33 16.03 -42.16
CA ARG A 192 7.46 17.21 -42.22
C ARG A 192 6.13 16.95 -42.96
N ASP A 193 5.70 15.68 -43.01
CA ASP A 193 4.46 15.23 -43.65
C ASP A 193 3.36 14.97 -42.60
N ASN A 194 2.31 15.79 -42.65
CA ASN A 194 1.25 15.78 -41.65
C ASN A 194 0.57 14.42 -41.52
N LEU A 195 0.31 13.73 -42.64
CA LEU A 195 -0.39 12.44 -42.62
C LEU A 195 0.48 11.36 -41.96
N THR A 196 1.77 11.33 -42.28
CA THR A 196 2.74 10.38 -41.72
C THR A 196 2.90 10.60 -40.21
N ILE A 197 2.95 11.86 -39.76
CA ILE A 197 3.03 12.23 -38.34
C ILE A 197 1.76 11.85 -37.59
N VAL A 198 0.58 12.23 -38.10
CA VAL A 198 -0.70 11.90 -37.44
C VAL A 198 -0.91 10.39 -37.36
N ASN A 199 -0.52 9.64 -38.39
CA ASN A 199 -0.65 8.18 -38.37
C ASN A 199 0.28 7.53 -37.33
N SER A 200 1.51 8.00 -37.14
CA SER A 200 2.39 7.45 -36.11
C SER A 200 1.91 7.79 -34.70
N ILE A 201 1.34 8.99 -34.49
CA ILE A 201 0.71 9.37 -33.22
C ILE A 201 -0.49 8.46 -32.89
N LYS A 202 -1.36 8.18 -33.86
CA LYS A 202 -2.48 7.23 -33.67
C LYS A 202 -2.01 5.84 -33.26
N VAL A 203 -0.93 5.35 -33.86
CA VAL A 203 -0.36 4.04 -33.53
C VAL A 203 0.17 4.04 -32.09
N LEU A 204 0.85 5.10 -31.65
CA LEU A 204 1.34 5.21 -30.29
C LEU A 204 0.20 5.28 -29.25
N ILE A 205 -0.84 6.09 -29.50
CA ILE A 205 -2.02 6.15 -28.61
C ILE A 205 -2.61 4.73 -28.44
N LYS A 206 -2.74 3.98 -29.53
CA LYS A 206 -3.20 2.59 -29.44
C LYS A 206 -2.24 1.72 -28.61
N ALA A 207 -0.94 1.79 -28.84
CA ALA A 207 0.06 0.99 -28.12
C ALA A 207 0.09 1.32 -26.60
N LEU A 208 -0.07 2.60 -26.24
CA LEU A 208 -0.23 3.04 -24.85
C LEU A 208 -1.46 2.40 -24.19
N GLY A 209 -2.60 2.37 -24.89
CA GLY A 209 -3.79 1.71 -24.36
C GLY A 209 -3.61 0.20 -24.18
N GLU A 210 -2.91 -0.47 -25.10
CA GLU A 210 -2.64 -1.91 -25.05
C GLU A 210 -1.65 -2.29 -23.93
N SER A 211 -0.65 -1.45 -23.65
CA SER A 211 0.33 -1.71 -22.60
C SER A 211 -0.29 -1.74 -21.19
N LEU A 212 -1.38 -1.01 -20.99
CA LEU A 212 -2.13 -0.96 -19.73
C LEU A 212 -3.08 -2.15 -19.52
N GLN A 213 -3.28 -3.01 -20.52
CA GLN A 213 -4.11 -4.22 -20.39
C GLN A 213 -3.38 -5.38 -19.71
N GLY A 214 -2.05 -5.30 -19.60
CA GLY A 214 -1.23 -6.30 -18.94
C GLY A 214 -1.36 -6.28 -17.41
N PRO A 215 -0.82 -7.30 -16.72
CA PRO A 215 -0.71 -7.26 -15.25
C PRO A 215 0.24 -6.14 -14.81
N VAL A 216 0.12 -5.71 -13.55
CA VAL A 216 1.08 -4.77 -12.95
C VAL A 216 2.53 -5.26 -13.17
N PRO A 217 3.45 -4.39 -13.61
CA PRO A 217 4.78 -4.84 -14.05
C PRO A 217 5.64 -5.48 -12.95
N TYR A 218 5.46 -5.03 -11.70
CA TYR A 218 6.21 -5.51 -10.55
C TYR A 218 5.43 -6.60 -9.83
N SER A 219 6.02 -7.79 -9.73
CA SER A 219 5.36 -8.99 -9.21
C SER A 219 4.89 -8.88 -7.76
N GLU A 220 5.67 -8.18 -6.94
CA GLU A 220 5.44 -7.87 -5.53
C GLU A 220 4.19 -7.01 -5.31
N TRP A 221 3.73 -6.29 -6.33
CA TRP A 221 2.56 -5.41 -6.25
C TRP A 221 1.26 -6.05 -6.72
N ARG A 222 1.29 -7.29 -7.23
CA ARG A 222 0.08 -7.99 -7.71
C ARG A 222 -0.96 -8.22 -6.62
N GLU A 223 -0.53 -8.51 -5.40
CA GLU A 223 -1.46 -8.67 -4.28
C GLU A 223 -2.03 -7.32 -3.85
N ILE A 224 -1.20 -6.28 -3.84
CA ILE A 224 -1.58 -4.90 -3.47
C ILE A 224 -2.57 -4.31 -4.48
N SER A 225 -2.35 -4.52 -5.77
CA SER A 225 -3.17 -3.94 -6.85
C SER A 225 -4.64 -4.36 -6.75
N SER A 226 -4.91 -5.55 -6.22
CA SER A 226 -6.25 -6.10 -6.08
C SER A 226 -7.11 -5.43 -4.99
N VAL A 227 -6.50 -4.67 -4.07
CA VAL A 227 -7.18 -4.12 -2.88
C VAL A 227 -7.08 -2.60 -2.74
N MET A 228 -6.14 -1.96 -3.45
CA MET A 228 -5.90 -0.51 -3.37
C MET A 228 -6.56 0.27 -4.50
N LYS A 229 -6.76 1.58 -4.29
CA LYS A 229 -7.19 2.53 -5.33
C LYS A 229 -6.35 3.82 -5.24
N PRO A 230 -5.96 4.43 -6.37
CA PRO A 230 -6.03 3.84 -7.71
C PRO A 230 -5.12 2.61 -7.82
N SER A 231 -5.47 1.69 -8.71
CA SER A 231 -4.68 0.51 -9.02
C SER A 231 -4.28 0.51 -10.49
N TRP A 232 -3.29 -0.31 -10.82
CA TRP A 232 -2.81 -0.50 -12.18
C TRP A 232 -3.96 -0.85 -13.15
N GLU A 233 -4.84 -1.74 -12.74
CA GLU A 233 -5.98 -2.22 -13.54
C GLU A 233 -7.01 -1.10 -13.83
N ASN A 234 -6.98 -0.03 -13.03
CA ASN A 234 -7.82 1.14 -13.20
C ASN A 234 -7.22 2.19 -14.15
N LEU A 235 -5.92 2.11 -14.46
CA LEU A 235 -5.24 3.07 -15.33
C LEU A 235 -5.83 3.12 -16.73
N GLN A 236 -6.35 2.00 -17.25
CA GLN A 236 -7.03 1.98 -18.55
C GLN A 236 -8.24 2.95 -18.60
N PHE A 237 -8.99 3.09 -17.50
CA PHE A 237 -10.14 3.99 -17.46
C PHE A 237 -9.69 5.45 -17.43
N PHE A 238 -8.62 5.73 -16.68
CA PHE A 238 -8.01 7.04 -16.68
C PHE A 238 -7.42 7.39 -18.05
N TYR A 239 -6.72 6.45 -18.68
CA TYR A 239 -6.16 6.62 -20.01
C TYR A 239 -7.21 6.98 -21.06
N LEU A 240 -8.34 6.26 -21.08
CA LEU A 240 -9.46 6.57 -21.97
C LEU A 240 -10.05 7.96 -21.70
N PHE A 241 -10.15 8.34 -20.42
CA PHE A 241 -10.55 9.70 -20.04
C PHE A 241 -9.58 10.75 -20.57
N THR A 242 -8.27 10.55 -20.37
CA THR A 242 -7.20 11.43 -20.86
C THR A 242 -7.31 11.66 -22.36
N VAL A 243 -7.43 10.58 -23.14
CA VAL A 243 -7.58 10.69 -24.61
C VAL A 243 -8.82 11.48 -24.98
N ALA A 244 -9.97 11.21 -24.35
CA ALA A 244 -11.21 11.95 -24.63
C ALA A 244 -11.11 13.45 -24.30
N VAL A 245 -10.42 13.80 -23.21
CA VAL A 245 -10.22 15.20 -22.81
C VAL A 245 -9.38 15.94 -23.86
N PHE A 246 -8.21 15.41 -24.20
CA PHE A 246 -7.32 16.09 -25.14
C PHE A 246 -7.84 16.06 -26.58
N GLU A 247 -8.58 15.04 -26.98
CA GLU A 247 -9.32 15.03 -28.24
C GLU A 247 -10.38 16.14 -28.27
N SER A 248 -11.16 16.30 -27.20
CA SER A 248 -12.13 17.38 -27.09
C SER A 248 -11.49 18.76 -27.12
N TYR A 249 -10.35 18.92 -26.45
CA TYR A 249 -9.60 20.18 -26.46
C TYR A 249 -9.03 20.48 -27.84
N TYR A 250 -8.52 19.47 -28.54
CA TYR A 250 -8.01 19.59 -29.90
C TYR A 250 -9.11 20.06 -30.86
N PHE A 251 -10.28 19.41 -30.88
CA PHE A 251 -11.39 19.82 -31.76
C PHE A 251 -11.94 21.21 -31.45
N GLU A 252 -11.93 21.60 -30.16
CA GLU A 252 -12.30 22.96 -29.74
C GLU A 252 -11.36 24.01 -30.35
N ASN A 253 -10.05 23.76 -30.35
CA ASN A 253 -9.08 24.66 -30.96
C ASN A 253 -9.12 24.67 -32.50
N MET A 254 -9.51 23.54 -33.11
CA MET A 254 -9.64 23.42 -34.57
C MET A 254 -10.98 23.95 -35.12
N ASN A 255 -11.87 24.48 -34.26
CA ASN A 255 -13.23 24.90 -34.62
C ASN A 255 -14.08 23.79 -35.28
N MET A 256 -13.92 22.55 -34.83
CA MET A 256 -14.65 21.38 -35.31
C MET A 256 -15.83 21.06 -34.38
N ASP A 257 -16.94 21.79 -34.54
CA ASP A 257 -18.05 21.81 -33.57
C ASP A 257 -18.76 20.46 -33.38
N GLU A 258 -18.97 19.68 -34.44
CA GLU A 258 -19.66 18.39 -34.34
C GLU A 258 -18.77 17.32 -33.68
N GLU A 259 -17.49 17.27 -34.04
CA GLU A 259 -16.50 16.38 -33.43
C GLU A 259 -16.27 16.73 -31.96
N LYS A 260 -16.16 18.03 -31.65
CA LYS A 260 -16.11 18.56 -30.28
C LYS A 260 -17.31 18.09 -29.46
N LYS A 261 -18.52 18.16 -30.03
CA LYS A 261 -19.73 17.72 -29.34
C LYS A 261 -19.70 16.22 -29.04
N SER A 262 -19.19 15.41 -29.96
CA SER A 262 -19.02 13.97 -29.78
C SER A 262 -18.02 13.66 -28.68
N SER A 263 -16.80 14.22 -28.73
CA SER A 263 -15.75 13.95 -27.75
C SER A 263 -16.10 14.46 -26.34
N LYS A 264 -16.80 15.60 -26.21
CA LYS A 264 -17.33 16.06 -24.91
C LYS A 264 -18.27 15.05 -24.25
N VAL A 265 -19.05 14.29 -25.03
CA VAL A 265 -19.93 13.25 -24.49
C VAL A 265 -19.11 12.12 -23.86
N ASP A 266 -17.99 11.74 -24.48
CA ASP A 266 -17.09 10.73 -23.95
C ASP A 266 -16.39 11.20 -22.67
N VAL A 267 -15.93 12.46 -22.61
CA VAL A 267 -15.40 13.06 -21.37
C VAL A 267 -16.41 12.94 -20.23
N ILE A 268 -17.66 13.36 -20.46
CA ILE A 268 -18.74 13.29 -19.46
C ILE A 268 -19.00 11.84 -19.01
N LYS A 269 -18.92 10.88 -19.94
CA LYS A 269 -19.13 9.46 -19.66
C LYS A 269 -18.03 8.88 -18.78
N TYR A 270 -16.77 9.30 -18.97
CA TYR A 270 -15.64 8.74 -18.22
C TYR A 270 -15.45 9.35 -16.83
N ILE A 271 -15.83 10.61 -16.60
CA ILE A 271 -15.71 11.27 -15.28
C ILE A 271 -16.25 10.42 -14.10
N PRO A 272 -17.50 9.91 -14.13
CA PRO A 272 -18.02 9.10 -13.03
C PRO A 272 -17.30 7.75 -12.89
N ILE A 273 -16.79 7.19 -13.99
CA ILE A 273 -16.02 5.93 -14.00
C ILE A 273 -14.68 6.17 -13.29
N VAL A 274 -13.90 7.15 -13.73
CA VAL A 274 -12.61 7.49 -13.13
C VAL A 274 -12.77 7.80 -11.64
N ASN A 275 -13.77 8.60 -11.26
CA ASN A 275 -14.08 8.88 -9.85
C ASN A 275 -14.48 7.65 -9.02
N GLY A 276 -14.96 6.57 -9.64
CA GLY A 276 -15.25 5.30 -8.95
C GLY A 276 -14.03 4.41 -8.76
N HIS A 277 -13.01 4.60 -9.62
CA HIS A 277 -11.80 3.79 -9.69
C HIS A 277 -10.59 4.45 -9.01
N PHE A 278 -10.63 5.76 -8.81
CA PHE A 278 -9.68 6.52 -7.99
C PHE A 278 -10.27 6.72 -6.59
N SER A 279 -9.46 6.52 -5.56
CA SER A 279 -9.87 6.63 -4.15
C SER A 279 -10.21 8.07 -3.77
N ASP A 280 -9.36 8.99 -4.23
CA ASP A 280 -9.57 10.42 -4.16
C ASP A 280 -10.47 10.82 -5.34
N GLN A 281 -11.60 11.47 -5.07
CA GLN A 281 -12.47 11.97 -6.13
C GLN A 281 -11.68 13.00 -6.95
N LEU A 282 -11.14 12.54 -8.09
CA LEU A 282 -10.34 13.37 -9.00
C LEU A 282 -11.14 14.57 -9.52
N PHE A 283 -12.46 14.43 -9.64
CA PHE A 283 -13.32 15.45 -10.20
C PHE A 283 -14.51 15.78 -9.31
N ASP A 284 -14.85 17.06 -9.21
CA ASP A 284 -16.11 17.50 -8.61
C ASP A 284 -17.30 17.09 -9.48
N LYS A 285 -18.06 16.10 -8.98
CA LYS A 285 -19.26 15.55 -9.63
C LYS A 285 -20.38 16.57 -9.81
N THR A 286 -20.38 17.65 -9.04
CA THR A 286 -21.38 18.73 -9.14
C THR A 286 -21.00 19.77 -10.19
N LYS A 287 -19.70 19.90 -10.47
CA LYS A 287 -19.16 20.83 -11.46
C LYS A 287 -19.12 20.23 -12.86
N TYR A 288 -18.68 18.98 -13.02
CA TYR A 288 -18.57 18.34 -14.33
C TYR A 288 -19.66 17.29 -14.54
N SER A 289 -20.85 17.78 -14.93
CA SER A 289 -22.01 16.98 -15.30
C SER A 289 -22.42 17.28 -16.73
N THR A 290 -23.25 16.42 -17.33
CA THR A 290 -23.83 16.66 -18.66
C THR A 290 -24.54 18.02 -18.75
N LYS A 291 -25.11 18.49 -17.64
CA LYS A 291 -25.81 19.77 -17.55
C LYS A 291 -24.83 20.94 -17.51
N THR A 292 -23.80 20.87 -16.66
CA THR A 292 -22.86 21.97 -16.47
C THR A 292 -21.88 22.16 -17.63
N LEU A 293 -21.37 21.08 -18.24
CA LEU A 293 -20.52 21.18 -19.45
C LEU A 293 -21.29 21.65 -20.71
N ARG A 294 -22.62 21.65 -20.67
CA ARG A 294 -23.49 22.20 -21.73
C ARG A 294 -23.97 23.63 -21.45
N GLU A 295 -24.12 24.01 -20.17
CA GLU A 295 -24.84 25.22 -19.76
C GLU A 295 -23.97 26.27 -19.03
N ARG A 296 -22.75 25.93 -18.59
CA ARG A 296 -21.82 26.85 -17.91
C ARG A 296 -20.58 27.14 -18.77
N ASN A 297 -19.90 28.25 -18.47
CA ASN A 297 -18.59 28.61 -19.03
C ASN A 297 -17.45 27.67 -18.55
N ASP A 298 -17.76 26.51 -17.98
CA ASP A 298 -16.75 25.54 -17.57
C ASP A 298 -16.21 24.83 -18.82
N THR A 299 -14.95 25.11 -19.19
CA THR A 299 -14.32 24.63 -20.42
C THR A 299 -13.56 23.33 -20.20
N ILE A 300 -13.24 22.64 -21.30
CA ILE A 300 -12.32 21.49 -21.27
C ILE A 300 -10.93 21.92 -20.79
N GLU A 301 -10.52 23.13 -21.10
CA GLU A 301 -9.28 23.74 -20.61
C GLU A 301 -9.24 23.82 -19.07
N GLN A 302 -10.31 24.30 -18.43
CA GLN A 302 -10.39 24.31 -16.96
C GLN A 302 -10.34 22.91 -16.36
N LEU A 303 -10.99 21.93 -17.00
CA LEU A 303 -10.87 20.53 -16.58
C LEU A 303 -9.43 20.04 -16.68
N ILE A 304 -8.70 20.42 -17.73
CA ILE A 304 -7.29 20.05 -17.89
C ILE A 304 -6.43 20.61 -16.75
N ASP A 305 -6.58 21.90 -16.45
CA ASP A 305 -5.83 22.58 -15.38
C ASP A 305 -6.11 21.93 -14.02
N GLU A 306 -7.38 21.78 -13.67
CA GLU A 306 -7.80 21.18 -12.38
C GLU A 306 -7.35 19.72 -12.25
N THR A 307 -7.39 18.95 -13.34
CA THR A 307 -6.90 17.56 -13.33
C THR A 307 -5.40 17.53 -13.12
N THR A 308 -4.66 18.41 -13.81
CA THR A 308 -3.20 18.47 -13.72
C THR A 308 -2.76 18.83 -12.30
N ASP A 309 -3.33 19.89 -11.73
CA ASP A 309 -3.05 20.33 -10.35
C ASP A 309 -3.37 19.22 -9.35
N LYS A 310 -4.50 18.53 -9.54
CA LYS A 310 -4.91 17.46 -8.63
C LYS A 310 -3.98 16.26 -8.69
N LEU A 311 -3.55 15.83 -9.87
CA LEU A 311 -2.60 14.72 -10.02
C LEU A 311 -1.25 15.06 -9.38
N GLN A 312 -0.76 16.29 -9.57
CA GLN A 312 0.49 16.75 -8.96
C GLN A 312 0.39 16.78 -7.42
N GLU A 313 -0.73 17.25 -6.87
CA GLU A 313 -0.99 17.23 -5.42
C GLU A 313 -0.97 15.79 -4.87
N LEU A 314 -1.68 14.87 -5.52
CA LEU A 314 -1.78 13.47 -5.10
C LEU A 314 -0.42 12.76 -5.15
N LEU A 315 0.36 12.98 -6.21
CA LEU A 315 1.71 12.44 -6.35
C LEU A 315 2.62 12.98 -5.23
N LYS A 316 2.60 14.29 -4.99
CA LYS A 316 3.40 14.93 -3.94
C LYS A 316 3.04 14.42 -2.54
N ASP A 317 1.76 14.25 -2.26
CA ASP A 317 1.29 13.71 -0.98
C ASP A 317 1.69 12.24 -0.81
N SER A 318 1.67 11.45 -1.88
CA SER A 318 2.13 10.07 -1.86
C SER A 318 3.64 9.97 -1.58
N LEU A 319 4.45 10.79 -2.27
CA LEU A 319 5.89 10.89 -2.03
C LEU A 319 6.22 11.31 -0.60
N LYS A 320 5.43 12.24 -0.02
CA LYS A 320 5.57 12.65 1.38
C LYS A 320 5.25 11.51 2.35
N LYS A 321 4.27 10.65 2.05
CA LYS A 321 3.97 9.47 2.89
C LYS A 321 5.13 8.48 2.87
N VAL A 322 5.72 8.23 1.71
CA VAL A 322 6.92 7.37 1.59
C VAL A 322 8.07 7.92 2.41
N SER A 323 8.34 9.23 2.34
CA SER A 323 9.46 9.84 3.08
C SER A 323 9.28 9.89 4.59
N LEU A 324 8.05 9.92 5.09
CA LEU A 324 7.75 9.86 6.52
C LEU A 324 7.81 8.45 7.11
N LEU A 325 7.83 7.41 6.26
CA LEU A 325 7.86 6.00 6.67
C LEU A 325 9.26 5.39 6.56
N ASN A 326 10.20 6.04 5.85
CA ASN A 326 11.61 5.66 5.73
C ASN A 326 12.49 6.34 6.79
#